data_AF-A0A7M3Y1B1-F1
#
_entry.id   AF-A0A7M3Y1B1-F1
#
_cell.length_a   1.000
_cell.length_b   1.000
_cell.length_c   1.000
_cell.angle_alpha   90.00
_cell.angle_beta   90.00
_cell.angle_gamma   90.00
#
_symmetry.space_group_name_H-M   'P 1'
#
loop_
_entity.id
_entity.type
_entity.pdbx_description
1 polymer ?
#
loop_
_entity_poly.entity_id
_entity_poly.type
_entity_poly.pdbx_seq_one_letter_code
_entity_poly.pdbx_strand_id
1 'polypeptide(L)' 'DDVYDVQAVEIKPLAFGLRFVQVHVKMNDGAGLPDVFEARMAEIHGVGEIEVISMGLI' A
#
# COMPACT_ATOMS: atom_id res chain seq x y z
N ASP A 1 -12.40 8.44 11.85
CA ASP A 1 -11.91 7.12 11.43
C ASP A 1 -11.65 7.08 9.95
N ASP A 2 -10.40 7.24 9.56
CA ASP A 2 -9.97 6.94 8.20
C ASP A 2 -9.96 5.41 8.07
N VAL A 3 -10.97 4.87 7.40
CA VAL A 3 -11.14 3.42 7.23
C VAL A 3 -10.25 2.98 6.07
N TYR A 4 -9.07 2.45 6.40
CA TYR A 4 -8.23 1.71 5.47
C TYR A 4 -8.54 0.23 5.61
N ASP A 5 -9.32 -0.30 4.69
CA ASP A 5 -9.74 -1.70 4.72
C ASP A 5 -8.88 -2.54 3.75
N VAL A 6 -7.89 -3.22 4.31
CA VAL A 6 -6.96 -4.08 3.55
C VAL A 6 -7.69 -5.34 3.09
N GLN A 7 -7.98 -5.43 1.79
CA GLN A 7 -8.70 -6.55 1.20
C GLN A 7 -7.79 -7.76 0.96
N ALA A 8 -6.57 -7.51 0.49
CA ALA A 8 -5.62 -8.57 0.16
C ALA A 8 -4.17 -8.10 0.30
N VAL A 9 -3.30 -9.04 0.64
CA VAL A 9 -1.84 -8.86 0.68
C VAL A 9 -1.20 -9.99 -0.09
N GLU A 10 -0.49 -9.67 -1.15
CA GLU A 10 0.31 -10.61 -1.94
C GLU A 10 1.80 -10.35 -1.71
N ILE A 11 2.56 -11.42 -1.49
CA ILE A 11 4.01 -11.33 -1.29
C ILE A 11 4.69 -12.18 -2.36
N LYS A 12 5.53 -11.54 -3.19
CA LYS A 12 6.28 -12.19 -4.27
C LYS A 12 7.78 -12.00 -4.05
N PRO A 13 8.62 -13.05 -4.17
CA PRO A 13 10.06 -12.88 -4.08
C PRO A 13 10.59 -12.17 -5.34
N LEU A 14 11.42 -11.13 -5.19
CA LEU A 14 11.99 -10.37 -6.32
C LEU A 14 13.38 -10.87 -6.71
N ALA A 15 14.28 -11.04 -5.73
CA ALA A 15 15.60 -11.68 -5.78
C ALA A 15 16.43 -11.13 -4.60
N PHE A 16 17.59 -11.73 -4.29
CA PHE A 16 18.52 -11.22 -3.28
C PHE A 16 17.90 -10.97 -1.89
N GLY A 17 16.93 -11.80 -1.50
CA GLY A 17 16.19 -11.64 -0.24
C GLY A 17 15.16 -10.51 -0.24
N LEU A 18 15.05 -9.73 -1.32
CA LEU A 18 14.01 -8.73 -1.52
C LEU A 18 12.66 -9.39 -1.81
N ARG A 19 11.61 -8.78 -1.27
CA ARG A 19 10.23 -9.20 -1.46
C ARG A 19 9.43 -8.02 -1.97
N PHE A 20 8.60 -8.27 -2.96
CA PHE A 20 7.54 -7.39 -3.40
C PHE A 20 6.31 -7.66 -2.55
N VAL A 21 5.77 -6.62 -1.91
CA VAL A 21 4.53 -6.71 -1.14
C VAL A 21 3.50 -5.84 -1.85
N GLN A 22 2.44 -6.46 -2.35
CA GLN A 22 1.33 -5.77 -2.99
C GLN A 22 0.12 -5.81 -2.07
N VAL A 23 -0.39 -4.64 -1.69
CA VAL A 23 -1.52 -4.49 -0.79
C VAL A 23 -2.69 -3.89 -1.56
N HIS A 24 -3.85 -4.53 -1.46
CA HIS A 24 -5.10 -4.03 -2.03
C HIS A 24 -5.89 -3.39 -0.90
N VAL A 25 -6.13 -2.08 -0.98
CA VAL A 25 -6.80 -1.32 0.08
C VAL A 25 -8.05 -0.70 -0.47
N LYS A 26 -9.16 -0.91 0.21
CA LYS A 26 -10.39 -0.16 0.02
C LYS A 26 -10.38 1.01 1.01
N MET A 27 -10.54 2.22 0.50
CA MET A 27 -10.59 3.44 1.31
C MET A 27 -11.75 4.32 0.83
N ASN A 28 -12.22 5.20 1.71
CA ASN A 28 -13.23 6.20 1.34
C ASN A 28 -12.61 7.27 0.41
N ASP A 29 -13.46 7.98 -0.35
CA ASP A 29 -13.04 9.05 -1.27
C ASP A 29 -12.70 10.38 -0.54
N GLY A 30 -12.10 10.26 0.64
CA GLY A 30 -11.58 11.41 1.37
C GLY A 30 -10.35 11.97 0.66
N ALA A 31 -10.31 13.29 0.48
CA ALA A 31 -9.17 13.94 -0.17
C ALA A 31 -7.87 13.68 0.61
N GLY A 32 -6.85 13.15 -0.09
CA GLY A 32 -5.50 12.94 0.46
C GLY A 32 -5.31 11.66 1.29
N LEU A 33 -6.31 10.77 1.35
CA LEU A 33 -6.17 9.49 2.04
C LEU A 33 -5.09 8.55 1.46
N PRO A 34 -4.90 8.47 0.13
CA PRO A 34 -3.80 7.69 -0.46
C PRO A 34 -2.42 8.21 -0.02
N ASP A 35 -2.21 9.52 -0.05
CA ASP A 35 -0.92 10.12 0.33
C ASP A 35 -0.58 9.84 1.80
N VAL A 36 -1.57 9.91 2.70
CA VAL A 36 -1.40 9.58 4.13
C VAL A 36 -1.09 8.10 4.32
N PHE A 37 -1.68 7.23 3.50
CA PHE A 37 -1.41 5.80 3.54
C PHE A 37 0.02 5.48 3.07
N GLU A 38 0.47 6.09 1.98
CA GLU A 38 1.84 5.96 1.48
C GLU A 38 2.87 6.44 2.50
N ALA A 39 2.62 7.60 3.13
CA ALA A 39 3.49 8.14 4.17
C ALA A 39 3.65 7.15 5.35
N ARG A 40 2.55 6.56 5.82
CA ARG A 40 2.57 5.56 6.90
C ARG A 40 3.31 4.28 6.50
N MET A 41 3.19 3.85 5.24
CA MET A 41 3.91 2.69 4.73
C MET A 41 5.42 2.98 4.62
N ALA A 42 5.80 4.22 4.29
CA ALA A 42 7.19 4.64 4.19
C ALA A 42 7.90 4.68 5.57
N GLU A 43 7.15 4.84 6.66
CA GLU A 43 7.69 4.80 8.03
C GLU A 43 8.12 3.38 8.47
N ILE A 44 7.69 2.33 7.75
CA ILE A 44 8.00 0.95 8.11
C ILE A 44 9.46 0.63 7.73
N HIS A 45 10.27 0.28 8.73
CA HIS A 45 11.66 -0.10 8.51
C HIS A 45 11.80 -1.28 7.55
N GLY A 46 12.56 -1.07 6.47
CA GLY A 46 12.80 -2.08 5.43
C GLY A 46 11.92 -1.92 4.19
N VAL A 47 11.00 -0.95 4.16
CA VAL A 47 10.35 -0.50 2.94
C VAL A 47 11.31 0.43 2.19
N GLY A 48 11.61 0.10 0.94
CA GLY A 48 12.54 0.87 0.11
C GLY A 48 11.83 1.87 -0.80
N GLU A 49 10.86 1.39 -1.56
CA GLU A 49 10.10 2.17 -2.53
C GLU A 49 8.62 1.74 -2.48
N ILE A 50 7.73 2.70 -2.67
CA ILE A 50 6.29 2.52 -2.70
C ILE A 50 5.80 3.06 -4.04
N GLU A 51 4.97 2.29 -4.72
CA GLU A 51 4.39 2.67 -6.01
C GLU A 51 2.90 2.30 -6.03
N VAL A 52 2.06 3.22 -6.52
CA VAL A 52 0.65 2.96 -6.77
C VAL A 52 0.48 2.32 -8.15
N ILE A 53 0.20 1.02 -8.16
CA ILE A 53 0.07 0.24 -9.41
C ILE A 53 -1.26 0.51 -10.12
N SER A 54 -2.34 0.71 -9.34
CA SER A 54 -3.68 0.91 -9.88
C SER A 54 -4.60 1.59 -8.88
N MET A 55 -5.43 2.51 -9.37
CA MET A 55 -6.53 3.11 -8.63
C MET A 55 -7.83 2.87 -9.39
N GLY A 56 -8.88 2.49 -8.67
CA GLY A 56 -10.20 2.26 -9.23
C GLY A 56 -11.29 2.54 -8.22
N LEU A 57 -12.46 2.92 -8.72
CA LEU A 57 -13.67 2.99 -7.91
C LEU A 57 -14.28 1.59 -7.85
N ILE A 58 -14.67 1.14 -6.65
CA ILE A 58 -15.31 -0.15 -6.38
C ILE A 58 -16.69 0.09 -5.78
#